data_AF-A0A7U9NA71-F1
#
_entry.id   AF-A0A7U9NA71-F1
#
_cell.length_a   1.000
_cell.length_b   1.000
_cell.length_c   1.000
_cell.angle_alpha   90.00
_cell.angle_beta   90.00
_cell.angle_gamma   90.00
#
_symmetry.space_group_name_H-M   'P 1'
#
loop_
_entity.id
_entity.type
_entity.pdbx_description
1 polymer ?
#
loop_
_entity_poly.entity_id
_entity_poly.type
_entity_poly.pdbx_seq_one_letter_code
_entity_poly.pdbx_strand_id
1 'polypeptide(L)'
;MSGKKENISLHNLTDKIAGSFAEKLSMIDKKRLLMMNVPYIIVFYLTDKLAWLYRHCMGNSFAERAGVLFLNFQMAFENPVPSFRAHDLAAGAVGAAIVKGMVYLKGKNAKKYRQGVEYGSAR
;
A
#
# COMPACT_ATOMS: atom_id res chain seq x y z
N MET A 1 -4.32 -26.67 37.78
CA MET A 1 -5.51 -26.61 36.88
C MET A 1 -5.71 -25.24 36.21
N SER A 2 -4.64 -24.44 35.97
CA SER A 2 -4.77 -23.03 35.52
C SER A 2 -4.70 -22.83 34.00
N GLY A 3 -3.97 -23.69 33.26
CA GLY A 3 -3.68 -23.46 31.83
C GLY A 3 -4.85 -23.67 30.84
N LYS A 4 -5.95 -24.34 31.26
CA LYS A 4 -7.10 -24.59 30.36
C LYS A 4 -8.00 -23.36 30.20
N LYS A 5 -8.11 -22.49 31.22
CA LYS A 5 -8.95 -21.27 31.15
C LYS A 5 -8.34 -20.17 30.28
N GLU A 6 -7.02 -19.99 30.28
CA GLU A 6 -6.35 -18.97 29.46
C GLU A 6 -6.41 -19.30 27.95
N ASN A 7 -6.24 -20.57 27.57
CA ASN A 7 -6.35 -21.00 26.18
C ASN A 7 -7.77 -20.79 25.61
N ILE A 8 -8.80 -21.01 26.44
CA ILE A 8 -10.20 -20.76 26.07
C ILE A 8 -10.48 -19.25 25.91
N SER A 9 -9.86 -18.41 26.75
CA SER A 9 -9.96 -16.94 26.63
C SER A 9 -9.32 -16.43 25.34
N LEU A 10 -8.13 -16.93 24.98
CA LEU A 10 -7.43 -16.53 23.76
C LEU A 10 -8.19 -16.93 22.50
N HIS A 11 -8.70 -18.16 22.42
CA HIS A 11 -9.51 -18.62 21.29
C HIS A 11 -10.78 -17.78 21.10
N ASN A 12 -11.53 -17.52 22.18
CA ASN A 12 -12.73 -16.68 22.10
C ASN A 12 -12.43 -15.23 21.69
N LEU A 13 -11.27 -14.70 22.11
CA LEU A 13 -10.83 -13.36 21.73
C LEU A 13 -10.40 -13.30 20.26
N THR A 14 -9.65 -14.29 19.78
CA THR A 14 -9.28 -14.39 18.36
C THR A 14 -10.50 -14.58 17.47
N ASP A 15 -11.47 -15.40 17.88
CA ASP A 15 -12.70 -15.62 17.12
C ASP A 15 -13.57 -14.36 17.05
N LYS A 16 -13.60 -13.58 18.13
CA LYS A 16 -14.30 -12.29 18.17
C LYS A 16 -13.63 -11.22 17.31
N ILE A 17 -12.29 -11.16 17.32
CA ILE A 17 -11.52 -10.23 16.49
C ILE A 17 -11.65 -10.63 15.01
N ALA A 18 -11.50 -11.92 14.71
CA ALA A 18 -11.66 -12.46 13.35
C ALA A 18 -13.09 -12.25 12.84
N GLY A 19 -14.10 -12.50 13.67
CA GLY A 19 -15.51 -12.25 13.34
C GLY A 19 -15.79 -10.77 13.08
N SER A 20 -15.30 -9.86 13.93
CA SER A 20 -15.43 -8.41 13.71
C SER A 20 -14.73 -7.94 12.42
N PHE A 21 -13.56 -8.48 12.13
CA PHE A 21 -12.85 -8.19 10.87
C PHE A 21 -13.57 -8.77 9.67
N ALA A 22 -14.07 -10.00 9.76
CA ALA A 22 -14.81 -10.68 8.70
C ALA A 22 -16.13 -9.95 8.38
N GLU A 23 -16.86 -9.50 9.40
CA GLU A 23 -18.06 -8.66 9.22
C GLU A 23 -17.73 -7.31 8.58
N LYS A 24 -16.65 -6.65 9.03
CA LYS A 24 -16.16 -5.43 8.38
C LYS A 24 -15.76 -5.70 6.92
N LEU A 25 -15.15 -6.84 6.63
CA LEU A 25 -14.76 -7.24 5.27
C LEU A 25 -15.97 -7.56 4.39
N SER A 26 -17.04 -8.14 4.96
CA SER A 26 -18.27 -8.48 4.23
C SER A 26 -19.16 -7.27 3.99
N MET A 27 -19.16 -6.29 4.90
CA MET A 27 -19.83 -5.00 4.69
C MET A 27 -19.11 -4.12 3.67
N ILE A 28 -17.82 -4.35 3.43
CA ILE A 28 -17.06 -3.61 2.43
C ILE A 28 -17.27 -4.24 1.06
N ASP A 29 -17.87 -3.48 0.14
CA ASP A 29 -17.94 -3.84 -1.26
C ASP A 29 -16.54 -4.11 -1.82
N LYS A 30 -16.21 -5.38 -2.06
CA LYS A 30 -14.90 -5.81 -2.57
C LYS A 30 -14.49 -5.05 -3.84
N LYS A 31 -15.45 -4.76 -4.73
CA LYS A 31 -15.23 -3.96 -5.94
C LYS A 31 -14.84 -2.51 -5.65
N ARG A 32 -15.51 -1.88 -4.66
CA ARG A 32 -15.25 -0.49 -4.24
C ARG A 32 -13.90 -0.39 -3.51
N LEU A 33 -13.61 -1.37 -2.66
CA LEU A 33 -12.31 -1.47 -1.98
C LEU A 33 -11.18 -1.64 -2.98
N LEU A 34 -11.36 -2.53 -3.97
CA LEU A 34 -10.37 -2.73 -5.02
C LEU A 34 -10.15 -1.42 -5.79
N MET A 35 -11.20 -0.80 -6.33
CA MET A 35 -11.10 0.47 -7.07
C MET A 35 -10.38 1.57 -6.30
N MET A 36 -10.65 1.71 -5.00
CA MET A 36 -10.03 2.73 -4.18
C MET A 36 -8.57 2.42 -3.83
N ASN A 37 -8.18 1.13 -3.86
CA ASN A 37 -6.81 0.68 -3.59
C ASN A 37 -5.96 0.46 -4.85
N VAL A 38 -6.55 0.37 -6.06
CA VAL A 38 -5.85 0.22 -7.34
C VAL A 38 -4.62 1.13 -7.47
N PRO A 39 -4.69 2.45 -7.23
CA PRO A 39 -3.51 3.31 -7.39
C PRO A 39 -2.36 2.92 -6.46
N TYR A 40 -2.66 2.43 -5.25
CA TYR A 40 -1.65 1.99 -4.29
C TYR A 40 -1.07 0.61 -4.67
N ILE A 41 -1.89 -0.28 -5.25
CA ILE A 41 -1.43 -1.59 -5.76
C ILE A 41 -0.48 -1.39 -6.94
N ILE A 42 -0.75 -0.43 -7.82
CA ILE A 42 0.14 -0.10 -8.94
C ILE A 42 1.50 0.41 -8.43
N VAL A 43 1.50 1.31 -7.44
CA VAL A 43 2.74 1.81 -6.83
C VAL A 43 3.51 0.68 -6.14
N PHE A 44 2.82 -0.18 -5.40
CA PHE A 44 3.41 -1.35 -4.75
C PHE A 44 4.12 -2.23 -5.80
N TYR A 45 3.42 -2.57 -6.89
CA TYR A 45 3.96 -3.39 -7.98
C TYR A 45 5.16 -2.74 -8.66
N LEU A 46 5.10 -1.44 -8.96
CA LEU A 46 6.22 -0.70 -9.57
C LEU A 46 7.45 -0.71 -8.66
N THR A 47 7.25 -0.48 -7.37
CA THR A 47 8.37 -0.40 -6.41
C THR A 47 9.00 -1.78 -6.17
N ASP A 48 8.19 -2.85 -6.14
CA ASP A 48 8.63 -4.24 -6.07
C ASP A 48 9.50 -4.62 -7.30
N LYS A 49 9.05 -4.25 -8.51
CA LYS A 49 9.82 -4.45 -9.75
C LYS A 49 11.13 -3.65 -9.77
N LEU A 50 11.11 -2.41 -9.29
CA LEU A 50 12.33 -1.60 -9.15
C LEU A 50 13.31 -2.22 -8.16
N ALA A 51 12.83 -2.79 -7.05
CA ALA A 51 13.68 -3.48 -6.06
C ALA A 51 14.29 -4.78 -6.61
N TRP A 52 13.52 -5.55 -7.38
CA TRP A 52 14.04 -6.72 -8.10
C TRP A 52 15.12 -6.31 -9.12
N LEU A 53 14.84 -5.28 -9.92
CA LEU A 53 15.74 -4.82 -10.97
C LEU A 53 17.01 -4.16 -10.39
N TYR A 54 16.92 -3.49 -9.24
CA TYR A 54 18.07 -2.99 -8.48
C TYR A 54 19.04 -4.08 -8.05
N ARG A 55 18.55 -5.31 -7.81
CA ARG A 55 19.40 -6.46 -7.51
C ARG A 55 19.97 -7.12 -8.76
N HIS A 56 19.26 -7.03 -9.88
CA HIS A 56 19.70 -7.63 -11.14
C HIS A 56 20.78 -6.80 -11.86
N CYS A 57 20.76 -5.47 -11.68
CA CYS A 57 21.79 -4.58 -12.24
C CYS A 57 23.04 -4.52 -11.34
N MET A 58 24.16 -5.07 -11.84
CA MET A 58 25.49 -4.85 -11.28
C MET A 58 25.99 -3.46 -11.71
N GLY A 59 26.36 -2.60 -10.76
CA GLY A 59 26.94 -1.28 -11.06
C GLY A 59 27.78 -0.77 -9.91
N ASN A 60 28.76 0.08 -10.18
CA ASN A 60 29.73 0.51 -9.17
C ASN A 60 29.17 1.61 -8.25
N SER A 61 28.15 2.34 -8.73
CA SER A 61 27.48 3.43 -8.00
C SER A 61 25.94 3.36 -8.10
N PHE A 62 25.24 3.99 -7.14
CA PHE A 62 23.77 4.00 -7.07
C PHE A 62 23.12 4.67 -8.31
N ALA A 63 23.65 5.81 -8.74
CA ALA A 63 23.14 6.57 -9.88
C ALA A 63 23.32 5.82 -11.21
N GLU A 64 24.45 5.12 -11.38
CA GLU A 64 24.74 4.34 -12.57
C GLU A 64 23.82 3.11 -12.67
N ARG A 65 23.57 2.42 -11.54
CA ARG A 65 22.55 1.37 -11.47
C ARG A 65 21.17 1.91 -11.84
N ALA A 66 20.78 3.07 -11.29
CA ALA A 66 19.49 3.71 -11.59
C ALA A 66 19.34 4.09 -13.08
N GLY A 67 20.42 4.56 -13.72
CA GLY A 67 20.44 4.86 -15.16
C GLY A 67 20.25 3.61 -16.03
N VAL A 68 20.99 2.54 -15.74
CA VAL A 68 20.86 1.25 -16.45
C VAL A 68 19.47 0.65 -16.25
N LEU A 69 18.90 0.81 -15.05
CA LEU A 69 17.52 0.45 -14.70
C LEU A 69 16.50 1.16 -15.59
N PHE A 70 16.66 2.47 -15.80
CA PHE A 70 15.72 3.27 -16.60
C PHE A 70 15.79 2.90 -18.09
N LEU A 71 16.98 2.62 -18.60
CA LEU A 71 17.19 2.20 -19.99
C LEU A 71 16.69 0.78 -20.26
N ASN A 72 16.78 -0.12 -19.27
CA ASN A 72 16.35 -1.53 -19.37
C ASN A 72 15.02 -1.78 -18.65
N PHE A 73 14.22 -0.75 -18.43
CA PHE A 73 12.95 -0.84 -17.69
C PHE A 73 12.01 -1.88 -18.32
N GLN A 74 11.99 -1.97 -19.64
CA GLN A 74 11.24 -2.98 -20.42
C GLN A 74 11.50 -4.42 -19.98
N MET A 75 12.75 -4.76 -19.60
CA MET A 75 13.14 -6.10 -19.17
C MET A 75 12.48 -6.51 -17.84
N ALA A 76 12.13 -5.54 -16.99
CA ALA A 76 11.40 -5.80 -15.75
C ALA A 76 9.92 -6.13 -15.97
N PHE A 77 9.34 -5.77 -17.13
CA PHE A 77 7.93 -6.03 -17.49
C PHE A 77 7.74 -7.25 -18.38
N GLU A 78 8.81 -7.85 -18.91
CA GLU A 78 8.70 -9.11 -19.67
C GLU A 78 8.06 -10.23 -18.85
N ASN A 79 8.32 -10.24 -17.54
CA ASN A 79 7.66 -11.15 -16.62
C ASN A 79 6.63 -10.39 -15.78
N PRO A 80 5.32 -10.64 -15.93
CA PRO A 80 4.27 -9.95 -15.17
C PRO A 80 4.21 -10.39 -13.69
N VAL A 81 5.00 -11.38 -13.29
CA VAL A 81 4.99 -11.94 -11.93
C VAL A 81 5.79 -11.03 -10.99
N PRO A 82 5.19 -10.53 -9.90
CA PRO A 82 5.91 -9.78 -8.86
C PRO A 82 6.91 -10.69 -8.14
N SER A 83 7.94 -10.10 -7.55
CA SER A 83 8.98 -10.85 -6.86
C SER A 83 8.52 -11.23 -5.46
N PHE A 84 8.37 -12.53 -5.16
CA PHE A 84 7.98 -13.03 -3.83
C PHE A 84 9.12 -12.99 -2.79
N ARG A 85 10.00 -12.00 -2.86
CA ARG A 85 11.12 -11.85 -1.91
C ARG A 85 10.74 -10.84 -0.86
N ALA A 86 10.95 -11.18 0.42
CA ALA A 86 10.56 -10.36 1.56
C ALA A 86 11.06 -8.90 1.46
N HIS A 87 12.25 -8.70 0.90
CA HIS A 87 12.82 -7.36 0.69
C HIS A 87 12.09 -6.54 -0.38
N ASP A 88 11.63 -7.17 -1.48
CA ASP A 88 10.91 -6.46 -2.54
C ASP A 88 9.48 -6.13 -2.06
N LEU A 89 8.85 -7.07 -1.32
CA LEU A 89 7.57 -6.84 -0.67
C LEU A 89 7.65 -5.70 0.37
N ALA A 90 8.75 -5.63 1.13
CA ALA A 90 8.98 -4.54 2.07
C ALA A 90 9.17 -3.21 1.34
N ALA A 91 9.94 -3.18 0.24
CA ALA A 91 10.10 -1.99 -0.59
C ALA A 91 8.76 -1.53 -1.20
N GLY A 92 7.95 -2.46 -1.70
CA GLY A 92 6.58 -2.22 -2.15
C GLY A 92 5.71 -1.61 -1.05
N ALA A 93 5.74 -2.18 0.16
CA ALA A 93 4.96 -1.70 1.30
C ALA A 93 5.38 -0.29 1.72
N VAL A 94 6.69 -0.01 1.73
CA VAL A 94 7.23 1.32 2.02
C VAL A 94 6.80 2.32 0.95
N GLY A 95 6.89 1.98 -0.33
CA GLY A 95 6.44 2.83 -1.44
C GLY A 95 4.95 3.18 -1.33
N ALA A 96 4.10 2.18 -1.07
CA ALA A 96 2.67 2.39 -0.86
C ALA A 96 2.38 3.25 0.39
N ALA A 97 3.11 3.05 1.48
CA ALA A 97 2.97 3.82 2.71
C ALA A 97 3.36 5.29 2.52
N ILE A 98 4.43 5.57 1.76
CA ILE A 98 4.86 6.94 1.42
C ILE A 98 3.77 7.65 0.63
N VAL A 99 3.25 7.03 -0.44
CA VAL A 99 2.18 7.64 -1.26
C VAL A 99 0.93 7.88 -0.43
N LYS A 100 0.53 6.90 0.39
CA LYS A 100 -0.63 7.06 1.30
C LYS A 100 -0.40 8.19 2.31
N GLY A 101 0.81 8.32 2.84
CA GLY A 101 1.21 9.42 3.70
C GLY A 101 1.12 10.78 2.98
N MET A 102 1.63 10.89 1.76
CA MET A 102 1.54 12.10 0.95
C MET A 102 0.09 12.49 0.64
N VAL A 103 -0.74 11.53 0.24
CA VAL A 103 -2.18 11.75 -0.02
C VAL A 103 -2.89 12.19 1.26
N TYR A 104 -2.57 11.57 2.40
CA TYR A 104 -3.15 11.94 3.69
C TYR A 104 -2.74 13.36 4.12
N LEU A 105 -1.47 13.71 3.99
CA LEU A 105 -0.98 15.06 4.28
C LEU A 105 -1.59 16.10 3.34
N LYS A 106 -1.75 15.77 2.05
CA LYS A 106 -2.41 16.63 1.06
C LYS A 106 -3.90 16.75 1.32
N GLY A 107 -4.59 15.68 1.73
CA GLY A 107 -6.01 15.69 2.10
C GLY A 107 -6.27 16.49 3.39
N LYS A 108 -5.36 16.43 4.36
CA LYS A 108 -5.43 17.22 5.60
C LYS A 108 -5.12 18.71 5.35
N ASN A 109 -4.28 19.02 4.35
CA ASN A 109 -3.97 20.37 3.91
C ASN A 109 -4.84 20.89 2.76
N ALA A 110 -5.73 20.05 2.20
CA ALA A 110 -6.73 20.48 1.24
C ALA A 110 -7.73 21.33 2.03
N LYS A 111 -7.49 22.65 2.01
CA LYS A 111 -8.30 23.69 2.63
C LYS A 111 -9.74 23.24 2.73
N LYS A 112 -10.27 23.15 3.97
CA LYS A 112 -11.70 22.99 4.20
C LYS A 112 -12.41 24.00 3.29
N TYR A 113 -13.15 23.51 2.30
CA TYR A 113 -14.21 24.30 1.71
C TYR A 113 -15.07 24.72 2.91
N ARG A 114 -15.03 26.01 3.26
CA ARG A 114 -15.89 26.56 4.29
C ARG A 114 -17.30 26.52 3.71
N GLN A 115 -18.01 25.42 3.92
CA GLN A 115 -19.46 25.36 3.75
C GLN A 115 -20.04 26.42 4.68
N GLY A 116 -20.46 27.55 4.12
CA GLY A 116 -20.88 28.74 4.86
C GLY A 116 -20.37 30.06 4.30
N VAL A 117 -19.51 30.08 3.28
CA VAL A 117 -19.36 31.30 2.46
C VAL A 117 -20.46 31.26 1.41
N GLU A 118 -21.60 31.85 1.75
CA GLU A 118 -22.63 32.19 0.78
C GLU A 118 -21.96 32.94 -0.38
N TYR A 119 -22.00 32.35 -1.58
CA TYR A 119 -21.65 33.00 -2.84
C TYR A 119 -22.73 34.05 -3.19
N GLY A 120 -23.03 34.93 -2.24
CA GLY A 120 -24.16 35.86 -2.23
C GLY A 120 -23.78 37.27 -1.80
N SER A 121 -22.51 37.66 -1.94
CA SER A 121 -22.08 39.05 -1.76
C SER A 121 -21.30 39.59 -2.96
N ALA A 122 -21.58 39.08 -4.16
CA ALA A 122 -21.25 39.79 -5.38
C ALA A 122 -22.25 40.96 -5.51
N ARG A 123 -21.76 42.13 -5.14
CA ARG A 123 -22.29 43.44 -5.54
C ARG A 123 -21.34 44.01 -6.58
#